data_AF-A0A2E0X5X4-F1
#
_entry.id   AF-A0A2E0X5X4-F1
#
_cell.length_a   1.000
_cell.length_b   1.000
_cell.length_c   1.000
_cell.angle_alpha   90.00
_cell.angle_beta   90.00
_cell.angle_gamma   90.00
#
_symmetry.space_group_name_H-M   'P 1'
#
loop_
_entity.id
_entity.type
_entity.pdbx_description
1 polymer ?
#
loop_
_entity_poly.entity_id
_entity_poly.type
_entity_poly.pdbx_seq_one_letter_code
_entity_poly.pdbx_strand_id
1 'polypeptide(L)'
;MRAPVLAAVCCALVSASAAAAAETGYVYAYFKGGWPAGGHSGVFLSYSADGLHFDSMNGGEAVFVPPEVWSDAEDQTRDPSVVYGPDGLFHMVWTSGIETRTIGYASSPNLIDWSAPQLVEIWDPATVVNHTWAPEIFYDAQQQHYQIVFASDPDDGDHKQYVVTTSDFAAYSEPSVFYYNNATVIDAMVARDAANDRYLMAIKDEQGGAKNIRLATGPTALGPWTTDNPIIVGPGSSIEGNVTEGPSLLQIGDTWYLYYDAYGAGYLGVAASTDPTDPSSWVNLTEDSTMPEGPDAHHGTVFAAPLSALVFDSLPFARSDLNGDQAIDLADWGLFSTHQLTDLTGLSPAEQAARGDLNGDGRADYFDFQLFKRDFDSLHGGGSFAARLNAAALPEPSAVALAIVAWAACCRRVR
;
A
#
# COMPACT_ATOMS: atom_id res chain seq x y z
N MET A 1 -5.17 62.81 -40.59
CA MET A 1 -5.81 61.89 -39.62
C MET A 1 -6.35 60.68 -40.36
N ARG A 2 -5.62 59.57 -40.36
CA ARG A 2 -6.08 58.26 -40.88
C ARG A 2 -5.57 57.18 -39.90
N ALA A 3 -6.48 56.29 -39.52
CA ALA A 3 -6.41 55.35 -38.40
C ALA A 3 -5.34 54.26 -38.56
N PRO A 4 -4.86 53.63 -37.47
CA PRO A 4 -3.95 52.49 -37.54
C PRO A 4 -4.71 51.19 -37.79
N VAL A 5 -4.08 50.30 -38.55
CA VAL A 5 -4.53 48.93 -38.85
C VAL A 5 -4.17 48.03 -37.67
N LEU A 6 -5.15 47.37 -37.08
CA LEU A 6 -4.96 46.39 -36.01
C LEU A 6 -4.60 45.03 -36.63
N ALA A 7 -3.42 44.50 -36.33
CA ALA A 7 -3.03 43.14 -36.68
C ALA A 7 -3.68 42.15 -35.71
N ALA A 8 -4.52 41.25 -36.23
CA ALA A 8 -5.09 40.14 -35.46
C ALA A 8 -4.05 39.02 -35.34
N VAL A 9 -3.55 38.81 -34.12
CA VAL A 9 -2.73 37.64 -33.77
C VAL A 9 -3.70 36.50 -33.46
N CYS A 10 -3.72 35.46 -34.30
CA CYS A 10 -4.37 34.19 -33.99
C CYS A 10 -3.57 33.48 -32.89
N CYS A 11 -4.11 33.47 -31.66
CA CYS A 11 -3.68 32.54 -30.62
C CYS A 11 -4.10 31.12 -31.02
N ALA A 12 -3.12 30.25 -31.28
CA ALA A 12 -3.35 28.82 -31.35
C ALA A 12 -3.72 28.30 -29.95
N LEU A 13 -4.91 27.71 -29.84
CA LEU A 13 -5.32 26.93 -28.68
C LEU A 13 -4.45 25.67 -28.63
N VAL A 14 -3.50 25.64 -27.69
CA VAL A 14 -2.85 24.39 -27.28
C VAL A 14 -3.86 23.63 -26.45
N SER A 15 -4.40 22.55 -27.00
CA SER A 15 -5.17 21.57 -26.24
C SER A 15 -4.27 21.00 -25.14
N ALA A 16 -4.58 21.31 -23.89
CA ALA A 16 -3.99 20.60 -22.76
C ALA A 16 -4.38 19.13 -22.88
N SER A 17 -3.41 18.24 -23.08
CA SER A 17 -3.63 16.82 -22.84
C SER A 17 -3.94 16.65 -21.37
N ALA A 18 -5.12 16.12 -21.04
CA ALA A 18 -5.33 15.55 -19.73
C ALA A 18 -4.23 14.49 -19.54
N ALA A 19 -3.28 14.75 -18.65
CA ALA A 19 -2.39 13.71 -18.17
C ALA A 19 -3.29 12.61 -17.63
N ALA A 20 -3.16 11.38 -18.13
CA ALA A 20 -3.79 10.23 -17.50
C ALA A 20 -3.41 10.28 -16.01
N ALA A 21 -4.40 10.22 -15.13
CA ALA A 21 -4.10 10.10 -13.70
C ALA A 21 -3.17 8.90 -13.55
N ALA A 22 -2.03 9.09 -12.89
CA ALA A 22 -1.11 7.98 -12.63
C ALA A 22 -1.90 6.93 -11.85
N GLU A 23 -2.00 5.72 -12.42
CA GLU A 23 -2.60 4.60 -11.73
C GLU A 23 -1.86 4.39 -10.40
N THR A 24 -2.60 4.09 -9.34
CA THR A 24 -2.08 3.96 -7.97
C THR A 24 -2.11 2.51 -7.56
N GLY A 25 -1.02 2.02 -6.98
CA GLY A 25 -0.95 0.73 -6.32
C GLY A 25 -0.73 0.88 -4.83
N TYR A 26 -0.99 -0.21 -4.11
CA TYR A 26 -0.87 -0.27 -2.66
C TYR A 26 0.17 -1.31 -2.30
N VAL A 27 1.04 -0.97 -1.36
CA VAL A 27 2.07 -1.88 -0.88
C VAL A 27 1.99 -1.95 0.63
N TYR A 28 2.06 -3.16 1.17
CA TYR A 28 2.23 -3.38 2.58
C TYR A 28 3.68 -3.74 2.86
N ALA A 29 4.37 -2.89 3.62
CA ALA A 29 5.69 -3.17 4.17
C ALA A 29 5.54 -3.77 5.56
N TYR A 30 6.17 -4.90 5.82
CA TYR A 30 6.01 -5.65 7.06
C TYR A 30 7.29 -6.40 7.43
N PHE A 31 7.43 -6.77 8.70
CA PHE A 31 8.52 -7.64 9.15
C PHE A 31 7.99 -9.04 9.48
N LYS A 32 8.93 -9.99 9.61
CA LYS A 32 8.61 -11.34 10.07
C LYS A 32 9.26 -11.71 11.41
N GLY A 33 8.56 -12.53 12.19
CA GLY A 33 9.07 -13.26 13.35
C GLY A 33 8.47 -12.82 14.68
N GLY A 34 8.30 -13.77 15.59
CA GLY A 34 7.75 -13.51 16.92
C GLY A 34 8.62 -12.64 17.83
N TRP A 35 7.98 -11.97 18.78
CA TRP A 35 8.67 -11.19 19.82
C TRP A 35 9.59 -12.06 20.71
N PRO A 36 10.78 -11.57 21.14
CA PRO A 36 11.43 -10.31 20.75
C PRO A 36 12.34 -10.43 19.52
N ALA A 37 12.37 -11.59 18.87
CA ALA A 37 13.32 -11.90 17.79
C ALA A 37 12.82 -11.51 16.38
N GLY A 38 11.61 -10.99 16.23
CA GLY A 38 11.13 -10.51 14.95
C GLY A 38 11.94 -9.34 14.41
N GLY A 39 12.06 -9.24 13.09
CA GLY A 39 12.74 -8.13 12.40
C GLY A 39 14.19 -8.39 12.00
N HIS A 40 14.83 -9.48 12.46
CA HIS A 40 16.17 -9.87 11.98
C HIS A 40 16.14 -10.46 10.56
N SER A 41 14.99 -10.97 10.14
CA SER A 41 14.77 -11.58 8.82
C SER A 41 14.61 -10.55 7.70
N GLY A 42 14.46 -9.27 8.04
CA GLY A 42 14.31 -8.18 7.09
C GLY A 42 12.88 -7.64 6.97
N VAL A 43 12.76 -6.67 6.07
CA VAL A 43 11.51 -6.08 5.60
C VAL A 43 11.05 -6.83 4.36
N PHE A 44 9.78 -7.21 4.36
CA PHE A 44 9.07 -7.87 3.28
C PHE A 44 8.01 -6.93 2.73
N LEU A 45 7.69 -7.08 1.45
CA LEU A 45 6.66 -6.28 0.78
C LEU A 45 5.59 -7.20 0.20
N SER A 46 4.36 -6.71 0.15
CA SER A 46 3.27 -7.31 -0.63
C SER A 46 2.51 -6.22 -1.37
N TYR A 47 2.03 -6.53 -2.57
CA TYR A 47 1.38 -5.58 -3.47
C TYR A 47 -0.11 -5.88 -3.59
N SER A 48 -0.92 -4.82 -3.68
CA SER A 48 -2.34 -4.89 -3.97
C SER A 48 -2.75 -3.80 -4.96
N ALA A 49 -3.63 -4.17 -5.90
CA ALA A 49 -4.27 -3.22 -6.81
C ALA A 49 -5.52 -2.56 -6.21
N ASP A 50 -6.15 -3.21 -5.22
CA ASP A 50 -7.42 -2.77 -4.61
C ASP A 50 -7.30 -2.44 -3.12
N GLY A 51 -6.13 -2.70 -2.52
CA GLY A 51 -5.86 -2.51 -1.11
C GLY A 51 -6.50 -3.57 -0.21
N LEU A 52 -7.02 -4.67 -0.77
CA LEU A 52 -7.68 -5.73 0.00
C LEU A 52 -7.02 -7.09 -0.23
N HIS A 53 -6.56 -7.36 -1.45
CA HIS A 53 -5.87 -8.60 -1.81
C HIS A 53 -4.40 -8.31 -2.08
N PHE A 54 -3.52 -8.73 -1.15
CA PHE A 54 -2.09 -8.54 -1.23
C PHE A 54 -1.38 -9.83 -1.64
N ASP A 55 -0.58 -9.73 -2.71
CA ASP A 55 0.34 -10.77 -3.15
C ASP A 55 1.76 -10.44 -2.70
N SER A 56 2.51 -11.43 -2.20
CA SER A 56 3.92 -11.24 -1.82
C SER A 56 4.74 -10.69 -2.99
N MET A 57 5.58 -9.69 -2.72
CA MET A 57 6.56 -9.16 -3.67
C MET A 57 7.92 -9.86 -3.51
N ASN A 58 8.82 -9.68 -4.48
CA ASN A 58 10.20 -10.19 -4.46
C ASN A 58 10.28 -11.70 -4.21
N GLY A 59 9.32 -12.47 -4.75
CA GLY A 59 9.23 -13.91 -4.52
C GLY A 59 8.98 -14.30 -3.04
N GLY A 60 8.54 -13.37 -2.20
CA GLY A 60 8.36 -13.57 -0.76
C GLY A 60 9.63 -13.38 0.08
N GLU A 61 10.74 -12.99 -0.54
CA GLU A 61 12.02 -12.72 0.12
C GLU A 61 12.12 -11.27 0.59
N ALA A 62 12.96 -11.03 1.60
CA ALA A 62 13.15 -9.68 2.14
C ALA A 62 13.73 -8.73 1.08
N VAL A 63 13.22 -7.51 1.02
CA VAL A 63 13.75 -6.44 0.16
C VAL A 63 14.84 -5.62 0.84
N PHE A 64 14.90 -5.70 2.16
CA PHE A 64 15.88 -5.01 3.00
C PHE A 64 16.16 -5.86 4.22
N VAL A 65 17.42 -5.98 4.63
CA VAL A 65 17.81 -6.72 5.84
C VAL A 65 18.57 -5.79 6.79
N PRO A 66 18.58 -6.08 8.10
CA PRO A 66 19.32 -5.27 9.06
C PRO A 66 20.80 -5.12 8.65
N PRO A 67 21.39 -3.92 8.81
CA PRO A 67 22.75 -3.69 8.34
C PRO A 67 23.77 -4.42 9.22
N GLU A 68 24.61 -5.29 8.63
CA GLU A 68 25.63 -6.06 9.36
C GLU A 68 26.66 -5.20 10.12
N VAL A 69 26.75 -3.91 9.79
CA VAL A 69 27.68 -2.96 10.42
C VAL A 69 27.12 -2.31 11.69
N TRP A 70 25.82 -2.47 11.97
CA TRP A 70 25.19 -1.99 13.21
C TRP A 70 25.45 -2.97 14.36
N SER A 71 25.23 -2.51 15.59
CA SER A 71 25.48 -3.36 16.76
C SER A 71 24.41 -4.47 16.88
N ASP A 72 24.71 -5.53 17.63
CA ASP A 72 23.75 -6.60 17.96
C ASP A 72 22.51 -6.08 18.73
N ALA A 73 22.52 -4.83 19.22
CA ALA A 73 21.34 -4.22 19.83
C ALA A 73 20.44 -3.52 18.79
N GLU A 74 20.97 -3.23 17.60
CA GLU A 74 20.37 -2.42 16.54
C GLU A 74 20.21 -3.23 15.24
N ASP A 75 20.22 -4.55 15.32
CA ASP A 75 20.20 -5.48 14.19
C ASP A 75 18.78 -5.92 13.80
N GLN A 76 17.79 -5.04 13.98
CA GLN A 76 16.40 -5.31 13.65
C GLN A 76 15.83 -4.32 12.62
N THR A 77 14.86 -4.82 11.86
CA THR A 77 14.04 -4.05 10.90
C THR A 77 12.56 -4.23 11.22
N ARG A 78 12.18 -3.92 12.47
CA ARG A 78 10.81 -4.07 12.96
C ARG A 78 9.94 -2.87 12.61
N ASP A 79 8.65 -3.11 12.50
CA ASP A 79 7.63 -2.08 12.32
C ASP A 79 7.98 -1.10 11.17
N PRO A 80 8.29 -1.59 9.95
CA PRO A 80 8.76 -0.74 8.86
C PRO A 80 7.62 0.17 8.37
N SER A 81 7.91 1.46 8.31
CA SER A 81 7.00 2.47 7.79
C SER A 81 7.57 3.12 6.55
N VAL A 82 6.77 3.17 5.47
CA VAL A 82 7.21 3.63 4.15
C VAL A 82 6.24 4.67 3.59
N VAL A 83 6.78 5.74 3.02
CA VAL A 83 6.03 6.72 2.22
C VAL A 83 6.70 6.97 0.88
N TYR A 84 5.91 7.24 -0.16
CA TYR A 84 6.41 7.77 -1.43
C TYR A 84 6.42 9.30 -1.39
N GLY A 85 7.63 9.88 -1.42
CA GLY A 85 7.88 11.31 -1.30
C GLY A 85 7.61 12.10 -2.59
N PRO A 86 7.43 13.44 -2.48
CA PRO A 86 7.30 14.32 -3.66
C PRO A 86 8.59 14.44 -4.48
N ASP A 87 9.72 13.97 -3.94
CA ASP A 87 11.01 13.87 -4.62
C ASP A 87 11.12 12.62 -5.51
N GLY A 88 10.10 11.77 -5.50
CA GLY A 88 10.01 10.56 -6.30
C GLY A 88 10.74 9.36 -5.72
N LEU A 89 11.07 9.41 -4.42
CA LEU A 89 11.70 8.30 -3.69
C LEU A 89 10.73 7.69 -2.67
N PHE A 90 10.96 6.43 -2.35
CA PHE A 90 10.43 5.80 -1.15
C PHE A 90 11.34 6.14 0.02
N HIS A 91 10.77 6.52 1.14
CA HIS A 91 11.48 6.73 2.41
C HIS A 91 10.96 5.74 3.43
N MET A 92 11.86 4.98 4.04
CA MET A 92 11.55 3.97 5.04
C MET A 92 12.19 4.32 6.38
N VAL A 93 11.42 4.21 7.45
CA VAL A 93 11.89 4.22 8.84
C VAL A 93 11.47 2.93 9.55
N TRP A 94 12.20 2.52 10.59
CA TRP A 94 11.92 1.28 11.32
C TRP A 94 12.51 1.29 12.72
N THR A 95 12.03 0.39 13.59
CA THR A 95 12.63 0.11 14.89
C THR A 95 13.91 -0.69 14.72
N SER A 96 15.04 -0.07 15.08
CA SER A 96 16.38 -0.68 14.96
C SER A 96 16.61 -1.78 16.01
N GLY A 97 15.95 -1.71 17.17
CA GLY A 97 16.10 -2.69 18.23
C GLY A 97 15.11 -2.51 19.39
N ILE A 98 15.05 -3.52 20.26
CA ILE A 98 14.07 -3.59 21.36
C ILE A 98 14.35 -2.55 22.45
N GLU A 99 15.62 -2.35 22.82
CA GLU A 99 16.02 -1.44 23.91
C GLU A 99 16.99 -0.38 23.38
N THR A 100 16.62 0.27 22.26
CA THR A 100 17.46 1.26 21.59
C THR A 100 16.81 2.64 21.56
N ARG A 101 17.64 3.68 21.62
CA ARG A 101 17.21 5.09 21.46
C ARG A 101 17.14 5.54 20.01
N THR A 102 17.38 4.63 19.08
CA THR A 102 17.61 4.90 17.66
C THR A 102 16.47 4.36 16.82
N ILE A 103 16.34 4.91 15.62
CA ILE A 103 15.56 4.30 14.54
C ILE A 103 16.47 4.12 13.33
N GLY A 104 16.07 3.26 12.40
CA GLY A 104 16.70 3.23 11.10
C GLY A 104 16.01 4.14 10.09
N TYR A 105 16.77 4.57 9.09
CA TYR A 105 16.27 5.26 7.90
C TYR A 105 17.00 4.79 6.63
N ALA A 106 16.25 4.64 5.54
CA ALA A 106 16.79 4.41 4.20
C ALA A 106 15.81 4.97 3.16
N SER A 107 16.32 5.24 1.95
CA SER A 107 15.50 5.63 0.80
C SER A 107 15.74 4.71 -0.38
N SER A 108 14.76 4.61 -1.27
CA SER A 108 14.88 3.79 -2.49
C SER A 108 14.14 4.43 -3.66
N PRO A 109 14.64 4.35 -4.89
CA PRO A 109 13.87 4.77 -6.06
C PRO A 109 12.82 3.73 -6.50
N ASN A 110 12.90 2.49 -5.99
CA ASN A 110 12.15 1.36 -6.56
C ASN A 110 11.88 0.24 -5.55
N LEU A 111 11.93 0.48 -4.23
CA LEU A 111 11.63 -0.48 -3.16
C LEU A 111 12.54 -1.73 -3.05
N ILE A 112 13.56 -1.87 -3.90
CA ILE A 112 14.55 -2.97 -3.84
C ILE A 112 15.99 -2.45 -3.75
N ASP A 113 16.30 -1.36 -4.46
CA ASP A 113 17.61 -0.72 -4.41
C ASP A 113 17.59 0.32 -3.28
N TRP A 114 17.86 -0.12 -2.06
CA TRP A 114 17.90 0.76 -0.89
C TRP A 114 19.25 1.48 -0.76
N SER A 115 19.20 2.73 -0.32
CA SER A 115 20.38 3.53 0.01
C SER A 115 21.16 2.91 1.17
N ALA A 116 22.40 3.36 1.36
CA ALA A 116 23.12 3.05 2.60
C ALA A 116 22.25 3.47 3.81
N PRO A 117 22.00 2.56 4.76
CA PRO A 117 21.09 2.81 5.86
C PRO A 117 21.72 3.75 6.88
N GLN A 118 20.90 4.63 7.44
CA GLN A 118 21.27 5.58 8.48
C GLN A 118 20.67 5.16 9.81
N LEU A 119 21.51 5.12 10.84
CA LEU A 119 21.06 4.96 12.21
C LEU A 119 20.83 6.36 12.78
N VAL A 120 19.57 6.68 13.08
CA VAL A 120 19.16 8.00 13.54
C VAL A 120 19.07 8.01 15.06
N GLU A 121 19.95 8.78 15.70
CA GLU A 121 19.85 9.07 17.13
C GLU A 121 18.75 10.10 17.38
N ILE A 122 17.62 9.65 17.95
CA ILE A 122 16.44 10.48 18.16
C ILE A 122 16.53 11.29 19.47
N TRP A 123 17.13 10.69 20.50
CA TRP A 123 17.18 11.26 21.84
C TRP A 123 18.57 11.79 22.17
N ASP A 124 18.63 12.96 22.81
CA ASP A 124 19.87 13.43 23.42
C ASP A 124 20.42 12.34 24.38
N PRO A 125 21.72 12.03 24.34
CA PRO A 125 22.29 10.97 25.16
C PRO A 125 22.06 11.07 26.67
N ALA A 126 21.76 12.27 27.18
CA ALA A 126 21.42 12.54 28.57
C ALA A 126 19.95 12.24 28.93
N THR A 127 19.08 12.04 27.94
CA THR A 127 17.67 11.66 28.16
C THR A 127 17.60 10.19 28.56
N VAL A 128 16.88 9.90 29.64
CA VAL A 128 16.61 8.52 30.08
C VAL A 128 15.43 7.99 29.29
N VAL A 129 15.69 7.10 28.33
CA VAL A 129 14.70 6.39 27.52
C VAL A 129 15.12 4.92 27.41
N ASN A 130 14.16 4.00 27.42
CA ASN A 130 14.46 2.59 27.22
C ASN A 130 14.37 2.20 25.75
N HIS A 131 13.51 2.88 24.98
CA HIS A 131 13.26 2.51 23.59
C HIS A 131 12.72 3.64 22.71
N THR A 132 12.83 3.44 21.40
CA THR A 132 12.17 4.21 20.34
C THR A 132 11.49 3.25 19.36
N TRP A 133 10.20 3.01 19.55
CA TRP A 133 9.45 1.95 18.86
C TRP A 133 8.49 2.45 17.80
N ALA A 134 8.25 1.59 16.81
CA ALA A 134 7.25 1.73 15.76
C ALA A 134 7.20 3.13 15.14
N PRO A 135 8.31 3.60 14.54
CA PRO A 135 8.31 4.90 13.89
C PRO A 135 7.40 4.87 12.65
N GLU A 136 6.45 5.80 12.57
CA GLU A 136 5.58 6.01 11.41
C GLU A 136 5.94 7.29 10.69
N ILE A 137 6.19 7.21 9.38
CA ILE A 137 6.53 8.37 8.55
C ILE A 137 5.31 8.91 7.78
N PHE A 138 5.11 10.22 7.87
CA PHE A 138 4.05 10.94 7.16
C PHE A 138 4.61 12.18 6.46
N TYR A 139 4.31 12.38 5.19
CA TYR A 139 4.64 13.63 4.49
C TYR A 139 3.52 14.66 4.64
N ASP A 140 3.77 15.74 5.38
CA ASP A 140 2.83 16.85 5.48
C ASP A 140 3.02 17.82 4.32
N ALA A 141 2.21 17.62 3.27
CA ALA A 141 2.21 18.47 2.09
C ALA A 141 1.90 19.95 2.39
N GLN A 142 1.23 20.28 3.50
CA GLN A 142 0.96 21.68 3.85
C GLN A 142 2.19 22.39 4.39
N GLN A 143 3.01 21.68 5.17
CA GLN A 143 4.23 22.21 5.79
C GLN A 143 5.51 21.86 5.01
N GLN A 144 5.39 20.98 4.01
CA GLN A 144 6.46 20.50 3.14
C GLN A 144 7.61 19.83 3.91
N HIS A 145 7.27 19.05 4.93
CA HIS A 145 8.22 18.24 5.69
C HIS A 145 7.69 16.82 5.90
N TYR A 146 8.56 15.93 6.33
CA TYR A 146 8.22 14.64 6.90
C TYR A 146 8.07 14.78 8.42
N GLN A 147 7.07 14.10 8.97
CA GLN A 147 6.87 13.85 10.38
C GLN A 147 7.16 12.37 10.62
N ILE A 148 7.90 12.07 11.68
CA ILE A 148 8.16 10.72 12.14
C ILE A 148 7.64 10.61 13.56
N VAL A 149 6.59 9.83 13.75
CA VAL A 149 5.91 9.63 15.03
C VAL A 149 6.33 8.29 15.61
N PHE A 150 6.64 8.20 16.90
CA PHE A 150 7.15 6.98 17.52
C PHE A 150 6.79 6.90 19.00
N ALA A 151 6.73 5.67 19.52
CA ALA A 151 6.50 5.40 20.93
C ALA A 151 7.81 5.41 21.73
N SER A 152 7.77 6.02 22.92
CA SER A 152 8.89 6.00 23.87
C SER A 152 8.39 6.25 25.30
N ASP A 153 9.23 5.94 26.28
CA ASP A 153 8.90 5.91 27.71
C ASP A 153 9.88 6.72 28.58
N PRO A 154 10.16 8.01 28.27
CA PRO A 154 11.16 8.75 29.02
C PRO A 154 10.86 8.76 30.52
N ASP A 155 11.92 8.56 31.30
CA ASP A 155 11.91 8.39 32.75
C ASP A 155 11.07 7.19 33.26
N ASP A 156 11.05 6.07 32.52
CA ASP A 156 10.34 4.81 32.86
C ASP A 156 8.82 5.01 33.06
N GLY A 157 8.24 5.96 32.33
CA GLY A 157 6.81 6.32 32.43
C GLY A 157 5.88 5.48 31.57
N ASP A 158 4.63 5.92 31.47
CA ASP A 158 3.72 5.45 30.41
C ASP A 158 4.35 5.71 29.03
N HIS A 159 4.12 4.80 28.09
CA HIS A 159 4.56 5.02 26.72
C HIS A 159 3.67 6.12 26.11
N LYS A 160 4.31 7.09 25.47
CA LYS A 160 3.64 8.20 24.78
C LYS A 160 4.11 8.23 23.34
N GLN A 161 3.34 8.90 22.51
CA GLN A 161 3.80 9.25 21.17
C GLN A 161 4.63 10.51 21.22
N TYR A 162 5.75 10.46 20.53
CA TYR A 162 6.64 11.59 20.27
C TYR A 162 6.75 11.81 18.77
N VAL A 163 7.17 13.00 18.37
CA VAL A 163 7.37 13.34 16.96
C VAL A 163 8.68 14.09 16.77
N VAL A 164 9.36 13.76 15.66
CA VAL A 164 10.39 14.60 15.05
C VAL A 164 9.97 14.99 13.64
N THR A 165 10.50 16.10 13.15
CA THR A 165 10.29 16.57 11.76
C THR A 165 11.61 16.66 11.02
N THR A 166 11.58 16.39 9.71
CA THR A 166 12.73 16.57 8.83
C THR A 166 12.28 16.92 7.41
N SER A 167 13.08 17.67 6.67
CA SER A 167 12.84 17.96 5.25
C SER A 167 13.83 17.25 4.31
N ASP A 168 14.91 16.69 4.87
CA ASP A 168 16.05 16.18 4.10
C ASP A 168 16.67 14.88 4.65
N PHE A 169 16.15 14.39 5.78
CA PHE A 169 16.67 13.22 6.53
C PHE A 169 18.13 13.35 7.00
N ALA A 170 18.70 14.55 6.90
CA ALA A 170 20.03 14.87 7.42
C ALA A 170 19.96 15.65 8.74
N ALA A 171 18.91 16.46 8.92
CA ALA A 171 18.62 17.17 10.16
C ALA A 171 17.21 16.86 10.64
N TYR A 172 17.07 16.69 11.96
CA TYR A 172 15.81 16.40 12.64
C TYR A 172 15.54 17.49 13.68
N SER A 173 14.27 17.81 13.92
CA SER A 173 13.89 18.62 15.08
C SER A 173 14.13 17.85 16.38
N GLU A 174 14.21 18.57 17.49
CA GLU A 174 14.14 17.96 18.82
C GLU A 174 12.83 17.17 18.99
N PRO A 175 12.85 16.01 19.66
CA PRO A 175 11.64 15.23 19.92
C PRO A 175 10.69 15.98 20.84
N SER A 176 9.40 15.94 20.52
CA SER A 176 8.34 16.57 21.33
C SER A 176 7.15 15.64 21.48
N VAL A 177 6.39 15.79 22.58
CA VAL A 177 5.20 14.95 22.83
C VAL A 177 4.17 15.22 21.73
N PHE A 178 3.81 14.16 21.02
CA PHE A 178 2.82 14.18 19.95
C PHE A 178 1.42 13.85 20.49
N TYR A 179 1.32 12.79 21.30
CA TYR A 179 0.05 12.38 21.87
C TYR A 179 0.22 11.59 23.18
N TYR A 180 -0.66 11.88 24.13
CA TYR A 180 -0.79 11.14 25.38
C TYR A 180 -2.21 11.28 25.93
N ASN A 181 -2.79 10.15 26.35
CA ASN A 181 -4.18 10.09 26.81
C ASN A 181 -4.31 9.62 28.27
N ASN A 182 -3.32 9.95 29.12
CA ASN A 182 -3.25 9.47 30.51
C ASN A 182 -3.22 7.93 30.64
N ALA A 183 -2.71 7.26 29.62
CA ALA A 183 -2.47 5.82 29.54
C ALA A 183 -1.38 5.54 28.50
N THR A 184 -0.76 4.35 28.56
CA THR A 184 0.15 3.84 27.54
C THR A 184 -0.52 3.89 26.16
N VAL A 185 0.14 4.57 25.23
CA VAL A 185 -0.25 4.66 23.82
C VAL A 185 0.95 4.34 22.94
N ILE A 186 0.76 3.49 21.95
CA ILE A 186 1.81 3.08 20.99
C ILE A 186 1.24 3.01 19.56
N ASP A 187 2.12 2.86 18.57
CA ASP A 187 1.79 2.63 17.16
C ASP A 187 0.80 3.67 16.57
N ALA A 188 1.17 4.95 16.58
CA ALA A 188 0.33 6.00 16.01
C ALA A 188 0.57 6.15 14.51
N MET A 189 -0.52 6.16 13.74
CA MET A 189 -0.51 6.37 12.29
C MET A 189 -1.43 7.51 11.89
N VAL A 190 -0.90 8.45 11.12
CA VAL A 190 -1.59 9.68 10.68
C VAL A 190 -2.01 9.58 9.21
N ALA A 191 -3.25 9.93 8.93
CA ALA A 191 -3.76 10.05 7.56
C ALA A 191 -4.52 11.37 7.36
N ARG A 192 -4.47 11.91 6.14
CA ARG A 192 -5.20 13.13 5.78
C ARG A 192 -6.61 12.79 5.27
N ASP A 193 -7.63 13.30 5.94
CA ASP A 193 -9.01 13.30 5.44
C ASP A 193 -9.27 14.63 4.69
N ALA A 194 -8.90 14.63 3.41
CA ALA A 194 -8.95 15.83 2.57
C ALA A 194 -10.38 16.34 2.35
N ALA A 195 -11.37 15.43 2.28
CA ALA A 195 -12.77 15.78 2.05
C ALA A 195 -13.37 16.60 3.21
N ASN A 196 -12.89 16.36 4.43
CA ASN A 196 -13.36 17.04 5.64
C ASN A 196 -12.36 18.05 6.21
N ASP A 197 -11.26 18.32 5.49
CA ASP A 197 -10.18 19.23 5.89
C ASP A 197 -9.67 18.96 7.33
N ARG A 198 -9.43 17.68 7.64
CA ARG A 198 -8.93 17.24 8.94
C ARG A 198 -7.89 16.14 8.79
N TYR A 199 -7.26 15.79 9.90
CA TYR A 199 -6.38 14.64 10.01
C TYR A 199 -6.99 13.60 10.94
N LEU A 200 -6.71 12.34 10.63
CA LEU A 200 -7.08 11.18 11.42
C LEU A 200 -5.80 10.58 12.01
N MET A 201 -5.87 10.09 13.24
CA MET A 201 -4.79 9.30 13.83
C MET A 201 -5.38 8.00 14.38
N ALA A 202 -5.03 6.87 13.77
CA ALA A 202 -5.27 5.56 14.34
C ALA A 202 -4.15 5.26 15.33
N ILE A 203 -4.50 4.77 16.53
CA ILE A 203 -3.52 4.54 17.58
C ILE A 203 -3.92 3.39 18.49
N LYS A 204 -2.96 2.56 18.91
CA LYS A 204 -3.18 1.62 20.01
C LYS A 204 -3.18 2.37 21.33
N ASP A 205 -4.32 2.35 22.01
CA ASP A 205 -4.53 3.05 23.28
C ASP A 205 -4.93 2.03 24.35
N GLU A 206 -4.07 1.83 25.36
CA GLU A 206 -4.30 0.86 26.42
C GLU A 206 -5.14 1.42 27.59
N GLN A 207 -5.87 2.52 27.39
CA GLN A 207 -6.76 3.08 28.41
C GLN A 207 -7.72 2.01 28.96
N GLY A 208 -7.77 1.91 30.29
CA GLY A 208 -8.58 0.90 30.98
C GLY A 208 -8.03 -0.53 30.85
N GLY A 209 -6.80 -0.69 30.36
CA GLY A 209 -6.17 -1.99 30.07
C GLY A 209 -6.67 -2.64 28.77
N ALA A 210 -7.51 -1.94 28.00
CA ALA A 210 -8.06 -2.46 26.76
C ALA A 210 -7.08 -2.15 25.61
N LYS A 211 -6.36 -3.17 25.13
CA LYS A 211 -5.38 -3.04 24.04
C LYS A 211 -6.09 -3.00 22.69
N ASN A 212 -6.66 -1.85 22.36
CA ASN A 212 -7.46 -1.63 21.16
C ASN A 212 -6.97 -0.44 20.34
N ILE A 213 -7.35 -0.42 19.07
CA ILE A 213 -7.11 0.68 18.16
C ILE A 213 -8.27 1.67 18.25
N ARG A 214 -7.92 2.94 18.45
CA ARG A 214 -8.85 4.07 18.50
C ARG A 214 -8.54 5.07 17.42
N LEU A 215 -9.52 5.90 17.07
CA LEU A 215 -9.35 6.93 16.06
C LEU A 215 -9.48 8.34 16.66
N ALA A 216 -8.37 9.06 16.71
CA ALA A 216 -8.37 10.48 17.03
C ALA A 216 -8.53 11.33 15.77
N THR A 217 -8.97 12.58 15.97
CA THR A 217 -9.03 13.59 14.91
C THR A 217 -8.28 14.85 15.32
N GLY A 218 -7.76 15.58 14.33
CA GLY A 218 -7.00 16.81 14.56
C GLY A 218 -7.10 17.78 13.37
N PRO A 219 -6.90 19.08 13.59
CA PRO A 219 -6.95 20.08 12.51
C PRO A 219 -5.64 20.16 11.71
N THR A 220 -4.53 19.65 12.25
CA THR A 220 -3.22 19.60 11.57
C THR A 220 -2.60 18.21 11.75
N ALA A 221 -1.58 17.90 10.95
CA ALA A 221 -0.80 16.66 11.09
C ALA A 221 -0.10 16.53 12.46
N LEU A 222 0.12 17.65 13.15
CA LEU A 222 0.68 17.70 14.51
C LEU A 222 -0.39 17.83 15.61
N GLY A 223 -1.67 17.73 15.25
CA GLY A 223 -2.78 17.92 16.17
C GLY A 223 -3.19 19.40 16.36
N PRO A 224 -3.72 19.79 17.54
CA PRO A 224 -3.99 18.94 18.69
C PRO A 224 -4.98 17.82 18.36
N TRP A 225 -4.74 16.64 18.92
CA TRP A 225 -5.58 15.45 18.73
C TRP A 225 -6.68 15.37 19.78
N THR A 226 -7.84 14.84 19.42
CA THR A 226 -8.89 14.46 20.36
C THR A 226 -8.43 13.32 21.28
N THR A 227 -8.99 13.25 22.49
CA THR A 227 -8.65 12.25 23.52
C THR A 227 -9.81 11.34 23.92
N ASP A 228 -11.06 11.76 23.67
CA ASP A 228 -12.26 10.92 23.82
C ASP A 228 -12.55 10.19 22.51
N ASN A 229 -11.67 9.26 22.17
CA ASN A 229 -11.63 8.62 20.86
C ASN A 229 -12.42 7.31 20.86
N PRO A 230 -13.26 7.05 19.82
CA PRO A 230 -13.98 5.80 19.70
C PRO A 230 -13.04 4.62 19.49
N ILE A 231 -13.45 3.46 20.02
CA ILE A 231 -12.80 2.16 19.75
C ILE A 231 -13.24 1.70 18.35
N ILE A 232 -12.29 1.41 17.48
CA ILE A 232 -12.57 0.95 16.11
C ILE A 232 -12.35 -0.57 16.00
N VAL A 233 -11.21 -1.06 16.47
CA VAL A 233 -10.78 -2.47 16.37
C VAL A 233 -10.16 -2.90 17.70
N GLY A 234 -10.35 -4.16 18.08
CA GLY A 234 -9.82 -4.74 19.32
C GLY A 234 -10.86 -4.77 20.46
N PRO A 235 -10.46 -5.12 21.70
CA PRO A 235 -11.41 -5.43 22.76
C PRO A 235 -12.38 -4.26 23.02
N GLY A 236 -13.68 -4.54 22.92
CA GLY A 236 -14.75 -3.54 23.02
C GLY A 236 -15.33 -3.08 21.67
N SER A 237 -14.71 -3.46 20.54
CA SER A 237 -15.26 -3.26 19.20
C SER A 237 -16.20 -4.40 18.78
N SER A 238 -16.99 -4.16 17.72
CA SER A 238 -17.74 -5.21 17.00
C SER A 238 -16.94 -5.87 15.87
N ILE A 239 -15.71 -5.42 15.63
CA ILE A 239 -14.87 -5.85 14.50
C ILE A 239 -13.98 -7.01 14.90
N GLU A 240 -13.23 -6.82 15.99
CA GLU A 240 -12.20 -7.74 16.47
C GLU A 240 -12.27 -7.84 18.00
N GLY A 241 -12.34 -9.05 18.54
CA GLY A 241 -12.43 -9.28 19.98
C GLY A 241 -11.07 -9.44 20.68
N ASN A 242 -10.04 -9.82 19.92
CA ASN A 242 -8.69 -10.00 20.42
C ASN A 242 -7.96 -8.67 20.59
N VAL A 243 -6.86 -8.68 21.35
CA VAL A 243 -5.96 -7.54 21.45
C VAL A 243 -5.32 -7.23 20.10
N THR A 244 -5.22 -5.94 19.77
CA THR A 244 -4.73 -5.49 18.47
C THR A 244 -3.69 -4.38 18.60
N GLU A 245 -2.82 -4.27 17.60
CA GLU A 245 -1.78 -3.26 17.50
C GLU A 245 -1.46 -2.90 16.05
N GLY A 246 -0.47 -2.02 15.86
CA GLY A 246 0.05 -1.68 14.56
C GLY A 246 -0.97 -1.21 13.51
N PRO A 247 -1.79 -0.18 13.80
CA PRO A 247 -2.77 0.30 12.85
C PRO A 247 -2.08 0.93 11.63
N SER A 248 -2.56 0.58 10.43
CA SER A 248 -2.27 1.32 9.20
C SER A 248 -3.57 1.81 8.58
N LEU A 249 -3.66 3.12 8.30
CA LEU A 249 -4.90 3.76 7.86
C LEU A 249 -4.70 4.42 6.48
N LEU A 250 -5.50 4.01 5.51
CA LEU A 250 -5.41 4.48 4.13
C LEU A 250 -6.80 4.76 3.55
N GLN A 251 -6.92 5.82 2.75
CA GLN A 251 -8.14 6.09 1.98
C GLN A 251 -7.96 5.62 0.52
N ILE A 252 -8.87 4.76 0.05
CA ILE A 252 -8.92 4.24 -1.31
C ILE A 252 -10.29 4.59 -1.90
N GLY A 253 -10.29 5.49 -2.89
CA GLY A 253 -11.53 6.09 -3.37
C GLY A 253 -12.28 6.80 -2.23
N ASP A 254 -13.54 6.42 -2.02
CA ASP A 254 -14.39 6.97 -0.95
C ASP A 254 -14.35 6.14 0.35
N THR A 255 -13.52 5.10 0.41
CA THR A 255 -13.47 4.14 1.52
C THR A 255 -12.17 4.27 2.30
N TRP A 256 -12.27 4.28 3.61
CA TRP A 256 -11.15 4.13 4.55
C TRP A 256 -10.92 2.66 4.85
N TYR A 257 -9.67 2.23 4.76
CA TYR A 257 -9.19 0.91 5.15
C TYR A 257 -8.29 1.06 6.36
N LEU A 258 -8.54 0.25 7.39
CA LEU A 258 -7.72 0.11 8.59
C LEU A 258 -7.18 -1.32 8.63
N TYR A 259 -5.88 -1.44 8.46
CA TYR A 259 -5.14 -2.69 8.65
C TYR A 259 -4.64 -2.75 10.08
N TYR A 260 -4.59 -3.95 10.67
CA TYR A 260 -4.20 -4.12 12.07
C TYR A 260 -3.57 -5.49 12.33
N ASP A 261 -2.69 -5.56 13.33
CA ASP A 261 -2.12 -6.82 13.82
C ASP A 261 -2.93 -7.32 15.03
N ALA A 262 -3.68 -8.40 14.85
CA ALA A 262 -4.32 -9.14 15.94
C ALA A 262 -3.32 -10.14 16.55
N TYR A 263 -2.21 -9.62 17.07
CA TYR A 263 -1.01 -10.39 17.46
C TYR A 263 -1.29 -11.52 18.46
N GLY A 264 -2.31 -11.36 19.32
CA GLY A 264 -2.73 -12.42 20.26
C GLY A 264 -3.45 -13.59 19.57
N ALA A 265 -4.01 -13.38 18.40
CA ALA A 265 -4.67 -14.37 17.56
C ALA A 265 -3.82 -14.82 16.35
N GLY A 266 -2.72 -14.12 16.07
CA GLY A 266 -1.71 -14.52 15.08
C GLY A 266 -2.11 -14.26 13.63
N TYR A 267 -2.84 -13.17 13.36
CA TYR A 267 -3.17 -12.75 12.00
C TYR A 267 -3.23 -11.22 11.87
N LEU A 268 -3.09 -10.76 10.64
CA LEU A 268 -3.37 -9.39 10.21
C LEU A 268 -4.82 -9.30 9.74
N GLY A 269 -5.51 -8.25 10.16
CA GLY A 269 -6.91 -8.00 9.80
C GLY A 269 -7.10 -6.71 9.02
N VAL A 270 -8.27 -6.60 8.41
CA VAL A 270 -8.69 -5.42 7.64
C VAL A 270 -10.11 -5.04 8.04
N ALA A 271 -10.31 -3.76 8.35
CA ALA A 271 -11.62 -3.15 8.53
C ALA A 271 -11.80 -2.01 7.53
N ALA A 272 -13.03 -1.75 7.10
CA ALA A 272 -13.32 -0.64 6.19
C ALA A 272 -14.51 0.19 6.63
N SER A 273 -14.52 1.47 6.25
CA SER A 273 -15.58 2.41 6.55
C SER A 273 -15.69 3.51 5.48
N THR A 274 -16.89 4.07 5.30
CA THR A 274 -17.10 5.31 4.52
C THR A 274 -17.24 6.56 5.39
N ASP A 275 -17.34 6.40 6.72
CA ASP A 275 -17.27 7.46 7.72
C ASP A 275 -16.37 7.00 8.87
N PRO A 276 -15.05 7.22 8.80
CA PRO A 276 -14.11 6.64 9.75
C PRO A 276 -14.36 7.13 11.19
N THR A 277 -15.07 8.24 11.37
CA THR A 277 -15.40 8.81 12.68
C THR A 277 -16.64 8.23 13.35
N ASP A 278 -17.44 7.45 12.64
CA ASP A 278 -18.54 6.67 13.24
C ASP A 278 -18.08 5.21 13.44
N PRO A 279 -17.83 4.75 14.69
CA PRO A 279 -17.41 3.37 14.94
C PRO A 279 -18.41 2.32 14.43
N SER A 280 -19.69 2.66 14.30
CA SER A 280 -20.72 1.73 13.80
C SER A 280 -20.72 1.56 12.28
N SER A 281 -19.99 2.41 11.56
CA SER A 281 -19.85 2.34 10.11
C SER A 281 -18.75 1.35 9.65
N TRP A 282 -17.90 0.91 10.58
CA TRP A 282 -16.81 0.00 10.28
C TRP A 282 -17.34 -1.42 10.05
N VAL A 283 -16.80 -2.07 9.02
CA VAL A 283 -17.10 -3.45 8.63
C VAL A 283 -15.81 -4.25 8.66
N ASN A 284 -15.86 -5.45 9.24
CA ASN A 284 -14.73 -6.38 9.18
C ASN A 284 -14.64 -6.98 7.77
N LEU A 285 -13.50 -6.79 7.09
CA LEU A 285 -13.19 -7.35 5.78
C LEU A 285 -12.10 -8.42 5.84
N THR A 286 -11.71 -8.88 7.02
CA THR A 286 -10.59 -9.81 7.20
C THR A 286 -10.80 -11.11 6.43
N GLU A 287 -12.01 -11.69 6.47
CA GLU A 287 -12.35 -12.92 5.72
C GLU A 287 -12.39 -12.71 4.20
N ASP A 288 -12.58 -11.47 3.74
CA ASP A 288 -12.60 -11.07 2.32
C ASP A 288 -11.23 -10.58 1.84
N SER A 289 -10.24 -10.48 2.73
CA SER A 289 -8.90 -9.97 2.44
C SER A 289 -7.90 -11.08 2.22
N THR A 290 -6.80 -10.77 1.53
CA THR A 290 -5.61 -11.61 1.51
C THR A 290 -4.47 -10.76 2.04
N MET A 291 -4.19 -10.88 3.33
CA MET A 291 -3.02 -10.27 3.95
C MET A 291 -1.85 -11.26 3.92
N PRO A 292 -0.59 -10.81 4.05
CA PRO A 292 0.54 -11.71 4.18
C PRO A 292 0.29 -12.79 5.24
N GLU A 293 0.21 -14.03 4.78
CA GLU A 293 -0.08 -15.17 5.66
C GLU A 293 1.18 -15.62 6.40
N GLY A 294 0.96 -16.12 7.62
CA GLY A 294 1.95 -16.88 8.38
C GLY A 294 2.01 -16.44 9.84
N PRO A 295 2.43 -17.34 10.76
CA PRO A 295 2.55 -17.07 12.20
C PRO A 295 3.62 -16.03 12.58
N ASP A 296 4.04 -15.21 11.63
CA ASP A 296 5.21 -14.36 11.74
C ASP A 296 5.04 -13.01 11.02
N ALA A 297 4.06 -12.78 10.15
CA ALA A 297 3.86 -11.45 9.55
C ALA A 297 3.24 -10.50 10.59
N HIS A 298 3.86 -9.35 10.78
CA HIS A 298 3.51 -8.42 11.86
C HIS A 298 3.45 -6.98 11.36
N HIS A 299 3.08 -6.09 12.28
CA HIS A 299 3.02 -4.64 12.12
C HIS A 299 4.02 -4.04 11.10
N GLY A 300 3.48 -3.18 10.25
CA GLY A 300 4.18 -2.22 9.40
C GLY A 300 3.14 -1.36 8.69
N THR A 301 3.47 -0.77 7.55
CA THR A 301 2.61 0.24 6.90
C THR A 301 2.10 -0.20 5.54
N VAL A 302 0.79 -0.05 5.32
CA VAL A 302 0.19 -0.04 3.99
C VAL A 302 0.21 1.38 3.44
N PHE A 303 0.86 1.57 2.30
CA PHE A 303 1.00 2.88 1.66
C PHE A 303 0.61 2.83 0.18
N ALA A 304 0.24 4.00 -0.34
CA ALA A 304 -0.06 4.20 -1.75
C ALA A 304 1.14 4.78 -2.49
N ALA A 305 1.35 4.34 -3.73
CA ALA A 305 2.35 4.92 -4.63
C ALA A 305 1.89 4.84 -6.09
N PRO A 306 2.41 5.71 -6.98
CA PRO A 306 2.18 5.56 -8.41
C PRO A 306 2.65 4.18 -8.89
N LEU A 307 1.85 3.50 -9.71
CA LEU A 307 2.24 2.21 -10.30
C LEU A 307 3.59 2.30 -11.05
N SER A 308 3.88 3.45 -11.66
CA SER A 308 5.16 3.70 -12.33
C SER A 308 6.38 3.74 -11.40
N ALA A 309 6.19 3.84 -10.09
CA ALA A 309 7.25 3.76 -9.08
C ALA A 309 7.38 2.34 -8.49
N LEU A 310 6.33 1.53 -8.58
CA LEU A 310 6.27 0.16 -8.06
C LEU A 310 6.86 -0.86 -9.04
N VAL A 311 7.94 -0.50 -9.74
CA VAL A 311 8.35 -1.18 -10.98
C VAL A 311 9.27 -2.38 -10.83
N PHE A 312 9.98 -2.51 -9.71
CA PHE A 312 10.94 -3.59 -9.52
C PHE A 312 10.28 -4.98 -9.52
N ASP A 313 9.07 -5.00 -8.99
CA ASP A 313 8.14 -6.10 -9.06
C ASP A 313 6.85 -5.58 -9.70
N SER A 314 6.96 -4.69 -10.71
CA SER A 314 5.99 -4.51 -11.82
C SER A 314 6.35 -5.40 -13.02
N LEU A 315 7.19 -6.43 -12.78
CA LEU A 315 7.16 -7.72 -13.48
C LEU A 315 6.09 -8.76 -12.97
N PRO A 316 5.11 -8.50 -12.09
CA PRO A 316 4.19 -9.50 -11.53
C PRO A 316 3.09 -9.80 -12.55
N PHE A 317 2.98 -8.95 -13.57
CA PHE A 317 2.27 -9.10 -14.82
C PHE A 317 3.17 -9.67 -15.92
N ALA A 318 4.50 -9.68 -15.77
CA ALA A 318 5.40 -10.27 -16.76
C ALA A 318 5.21 -11.79 -16.88
N ARG A 319 4.71 -12.46 -15.82
CA ARG A 319 4.27 -13.86 -15.97
C ARG A 319 3.15 -13.99 -17.02
N SER A 320 2.26 -12.99 -17.08
CA SER A 320 1.12 -12.95 -17.99
C SER A 320 1.40 -12.19 -19.31
N ASP A 321 2.51 -11.46 -19.43
CA ASP A 321 3.08 -10.94 -20.69
C ASP A 321 3.91 -12.04 -21.35
N LEU A 322 3.20 -12.95 -22.02
CA LEU A 322 3.81 -14.14 -22.63
C LEU A 322 4.58 -13.82 -23.91
N ASN A 323 4.39 -12.62 -24.47
CA ASN A 323 5.01 -12.21 -25.72
C ASN A 323 6.20 -11.24 -25.51
N GLY A 324 6.35 -10.69 -24.31
CA GLY A 324 7.46 -9.84 -23.89
C GLY A 324 7.39 -8.40 -24.42
N ASP A 325 6.22 -7.93 -24.87
CA ASP A 325 6.02 -6.57 -25.36
C ASP A 325 5.63 -5.57 -24.27
N GLN A 326 5.65 -6.00 -23.01
CA GLN A 326 5.35 -5.22 -21.82
C GLN A 326 3.87 -4.80 -21.73
N ALA A 327 2.99 -5.46 -22.47
CA ALA A 327 1.55 -5.37 -22.31
C ALA A 327 0.98 -6.73 -21.88
N ILE A 328 -0.08 -6.72 -21.06
CA ILE A 328 -0.97 -7.88 -20.97
C ILE A 328 -2.17 -7.56 -21.83
N ASP A 329 -2.40 -8.26 -22.93
CA ASP A 329 -3.59 -8.08 -23.73
C ASP A 329 -4.12 -9.40 -24.35
N LEU A 330 -4.95 -9.28 -25.39
CA LEU A 330 -5.52 -10.45 -26.05
C LEU A 330 -4.48 -11.26 -26.86
N ALA A 331 -3.32 -10.69 -27.15
CA ALA A 331 -2.18 -11.41 -27.74
C ALA A 331 -1.60 -12.41 -26.75
N ASP A 332 -1.39 -12.02 -25.49
CA ASP A 332 -0.95 -12.93 -24.44
C ASP A 332 -1.99 -13.99 -24.14
N TRP A 333 -3.27 -13.61 -24.13
CA TRP A 333 -4.36 -14.58 -24.05
C TRP A 333 -4.29 -15.62 -25.18
N GLY A 334 -3.95 -15.19 -26.40
CA GLY A 334 -3.75 -16.08 -27.53
C GLY A 334 -2.63 -17.11 -27.28
N LEU A 335 -1.53 -16.68 -26.67
CA LEU A 335 -0.43 -17.56 -26.29
C LEU A 335 -0.82 -18.50 -25.13
N PHE A 336 -1.43 -17.95 -24.08
CA PHE A 336 -1.88 -18.67 -22.90
C PHE A 336 -2.88 -19.78 -23.27
N SER A 337 -3.92 -19.44 -24.03
CA SER A 337 -4.98 -20.38 -24.44
C SER A 337 -4.49 -21.52 -25.35
N THR A 338 -3.35 -21.36 -26.03
CA THR A 338 -2.77 -22.41 -26.88
C THR A 338 -2.22 -23.58 -26.06
N HIS A 339 -1.85 -23.35 -24.81
CA HIS A 339 -1.16 -24.30 -23.95
C HIS A 339 -1.96 -24.71 -22.70
N GLN A 340 -3.20 -24.23 -22.55
CA GLN A 340 -4.05 -24.63 -21.43
C GLN A 340 -4.30 -26.13 -21.34
N LEU A 341 -4.42 -26.60 -20.11
CA LEU A 341 -4.64 -28.00 -19.70
C LEU A 341 -3.51 -28.94 -20.16
N THR A 342 -2.25 -28.46 -20.12
CA THR A 342 -1.07 -29.26 -20.51
C THR A 342 -0.11 -29.48 -19.35
N ASP A 343 0.56 -30.64 -19.38
CA ASP A 343 1.68 -30.96 -18.48
C ASP A 343 2.99 -30.50 -19.13
N LEU A 344 3.72 -29.63 -18.42
CA LEU A 344 4.93 -28.98 -18.87
C LEU A 344 6.17 -29.40 -18.06
N THR A 345 6.03 -30.38 -17.15
CA THR A 345 7.09 -30.84 -16.21
C THR A 345 8.37 -31.35 -16.89
N GLY A 346 8.31 -31.66 -18.19
CA GLY A 346 9.47 -32.06 -19.01
C GLY A 346 10.26 -30.91 -19.65
N LEU A 347 9.85 -29.66 -19.44
CA LEU A 347 10.48 -28.47 -20.00
C LEU A 347 11.33 -27.74 -18.95
N SER A 348 12.17 -26.80 -19.38
CA SER A 348 12.84 -25.88 -18.46
C SER A 348 11.83 -24.87 -17.87
N PRO A 349 12.08 -24.29 -16.68
CA PRO A 349 11.20 -23.31 -16.07
C PRO A 349 10.85 -22.12 -16.98
N ALA A 350 11.82 -21.64 -17.77
CA ALA A 350 11.58 -20.56 -18.73
C ALA A 350 10.64 -20.98 -19.88
N GLU A 351 10.73 -22.23 -20.35
CA GLU A 351 9.84 -22.78 -21.35
C GLU A 351 8.44 -23.10 -20.80
N GLN A 352 8.34 -23.42 -19.50
CA GLN A 352 7.07 -23.58 -18.79
C GLN A 352 6.34 -22.25 -18.69
N ALA A 353 7.02 -21.21 -18.17
CA ALA A 353 6.47 -19.87 -18.05
C ALA A 353 6.00 -19.29 -19.40
N ALA A 354 6.81 -19.42 -20.45
CA ALA A 354 6.45 -18.96 -21.80
C ALA A 354 5.22 -19.70 -22.40
N ARG A 355 4.79 -20.81 -21.79
CA ARG A 355 3.61 -21.59 -22.19
C ARG A 355 2.45 -21.47 -21.19
N GLY A 356 2.49 -20.46 -20.31
CA GLY A 356 1.37 -20.17 -19.41
C GLY A 356 1.37 -20.99 -18.12
N ASP A 357 2.50 -21.53 -17.68
CA ASP A 357 2.70 -21.93 -16.28
C ASP A 357 3.05 -20.68 -15.46
N LEU A 358 2.03 -20.09 -14.85
CA LEU A 358 2.11 -18.80 -14.17
C LEU A 358 2.41 -18.95 -12.69
N ASN A 359 2.18 -20.13 -12.12
CA ASN A 359 2.44 -20.46 -10.72
C ASN A 359 3.72 -21.28 -10.49
N GLY A 360 4.35 -21.78 -11.56
CA GLY A 360 5.59 -22.56 -11.53
C GLY A 360 5.43 -24.02 -11.11
N ASP A 361 4.23 -24.59 -11.18
CA ASP A 361 3.94 -25.97 -10.74
C ASP A 361 4.22 -27.04 -11.82
N GLY A 362 4.66 -26.60 -13.00
CA GLY A 362 4.97 -27.43 -14.15
C GLY A 362 3.73 -27.81 -14.96
N ARG A 363 2.58 -27.17 -14.74
CA ARG A 363 1.34 -27.37 -15.49
C ARG A 363 0.81 -26.02 -15.94
N ALA A 364 0.09 -26.02 -17.06
CA ALA A 364 -0.72 -24.89 -17.47
C ALA A 364 -2.17 -25.31 -17.31
N ASP A 365 -2.84 -24.93 -16.22
CA ASP A 365 -4.16 -25.42 -15.87
C ASP A 365 -5.15 -24.32 -15.43
N TYR A 366 -6.18 -24.71 -14.68
CA TYR A 366 -7.21 -23.79 -14.21
C TYR A 366 -6.65 -22.72 -13.26
N PHE A 367 -5.65 -23.06 -12.44
CA PHE A 367 -5.04 -22.14 -11.50
C PHE A 367 -4.26 -21.06 -12.23
N ASP A 368 -3.52 -21.41 -13.29
CA ASP A 368 -2.87 -20.43 -14.16
C ASP A 368 -3.88 -19.54 -14.89
N PHE A 369 -5.02 -20.11 -15.29
CA PHE A 369 -6.08 -19.31 -15.89
C PHE A 369 -6.64 -18.26 -14.92
N GLN A 370 -6.80 -18.62 -13.65
CA GLN A 370 -7.22 -17.67 -12.62
C GLN A 370 -6.18 -16.55 -12.44
N LEU A 371 -4.88 -16.89 -12.47
CA LEU A 371 -3.79 -15.92 -12.42
C LEU A 371 -3.80 -14.99 -13.64
N PHE A 372 -3.88 -15.53 -14.86
CA PHE A 372 -3.94 -14.73 -16.09
C PHE A 372 -5.15 -13.78 -16.08
N LYS A 373 -6.34 -14.31 -15.74
CA LYS A 373 -7.57 -13.50 -15.66
C LYS A 373 -7.43 -12.42 -14.61
N ARG A 374 -6.90 -12.75 -13.43
CA ARG A 374 -6.66 -11.80 -12.35
C ARG A 374 -5.72 -10.70 -12.82
N ASP A 375 -4.59 -11.06 -13.39
CA ASP A 375 -3.58 -10.11 -13.88
C ASP A 375 -4.16 -9.16 -14.93
N PHE A 376 -4.93 -9.71 -15.87
CA PHE A 376 -5.65 -8.94 -16.87
C PHE A 376 -6.69 -8.00 -16.24
N ASP A 377 -7.55 -8.50 -15.35
CA ASP A 377 -8.59 -7.69 -14.71
C ASP A 377 -8.00 -6.62 -13.78
N SER A 378 -6.88 -6.91 -13.11
CA SER A 378 -6.15 -5.95 -12.27
C SER A 378 -5.57 -4.81 -13.10
N LEU A 379 -5.05 -5.10 -14.31
CA LEU A 379 -4.48 -4.09 -15.20
C LEU A 379 -5.55 -3.29 -15.97
N HIS A 380 -6.64 -3.92 -16.40
CA HIS A 380 -7.62 -3.32 -17.30
C HIS A 380 -8.97 -2.97 -16.63
N GLY A 381 -9.08 -3.21 -15.33
CA GLY A 381 -10.27 -3.01 -14.52
C GLY A 381 -11.12 -4.28 -14.34
N GLY A 382 -11.81 -4.37 -13.20
CA GLY A 382 -12.58 -5.56 -12.82
C GLY A 382 -13.59 -6.00 -13.90
N GLY A 383 -13.49 -7.26 -14.34
CA GLY A 383 -14.36 -7.85 -15.36
C GLY A 383 -14.01 -7.47 -16.81
N SER A 384 -12.93 -6.72 -17.02
CA SER A 384 -12.45 -6.32 -18.33
C SER A 384 -12.05 -7.50 -19.21
N PHE A 385 -11.49 -8.57 -18.65
CA PHE A 385 -11.13 -9.77 -19.39
C PHE A 385 -12.36 -10.41 -20.04
N ALA A 386 -13.42 -10.61 -19.26
CA ALA A 386 -14.69 -11.14 -19.76
C ALA A 386 -15.32 -10.20 -20.81
N ALA A 387 -15.29 -8.88 -20.57
CA ALA A 387 -15.80 -7.89 -21.52
C ALA A 387 -15.03 -7.92 -22.85
N ARG A 388 -13.70 -8.03 -22.81
CA ARG A 388 -12.81 -8.10 -23.99
C ARG A 388 -13.02 -9.38 -24.79
N LEU A 389 -13.16 -10.53 -24.12
CA LEU A 389 -13.50 -11.79 -24.79
C LEU A 389 -14.86 -11.72 -25.50
N ASN A 390 -15.87 -11.14 -24.84
CA ASN A 390 -17.19 -10.96 -25.44
C ASN A 390 -17.17 -10.01 -26.64
N ALA A 391 -16.40 -8.92 -26.57
CA ALA A 391 -16.22 -7.98 -27.67
C ALA A 391 -15.44 -8.59 -28.86
N ALA A 392 -14.46 -9.46 -28.59
CA ALA A 392 -13.71 -10.17 -29.62
C ALA A 392 -14.51 -11.30 -30.29
N ALA A 393 -15.47 -11.91 -29.57
CA ALA A 393 -16.31 -13.01 -30.06
C ALA A 393 -17.48 -12.55 -30.96
N LEU A 394 -17.81 -11.25 -30.99
CA LEU A 394 -18.91 -10.70 -31.78
C LEU A 394 -18.41 -9.68 -32.80
N PRO A 395 -18.37 -9.99 -34.10
CA PRO A 395 -18.40 -8.93 -35.10
C PRO A 395 -19.81 -8.33 -35.07
N GLU A 396 -20.00 -7.20 -34.38
CA GLU A 396 -21.27 -6.49 -34.52
C GLU A 396 -21.44 -6.08 -35.99
N PRO A 397 -22.51 -6.49 -36.68
CA PRO A 397 -22.82 -5.92 -37.97
C PRO A 397 -23.14 -4.44 -37.73
N SER A 398 -22.32 -3.55 -38.29
CA SER A 398 -22.59 -2.11 -38.25
C SER A 398 -24.06 -1.83 -38.60
N ALA A 399 -24.67 -0.81 -37.98
CA ALA A 399 -26.05 -0.40 -38.29
C ALA A 399 -26.28 -0.19 -39.80
N VAL A 400 -25.22 0.10 -40.55
CA VAL A 400 -25.19 0.18 -42.02
C VAL A 400 -25.44 -1.18 -42.68
N ALA A 401 -24.83 -2.26 -42.19
CA ALA A 401 -25.05 -3.62 -42.70
C ALA A 401 -26.50 -4.10 -42.46
N LEU A 402 -27.07 -3.80 -41.31
CA LEU A 402 -28.50 -4.07 -41.00
C LEU A 402 -29.45 -3.23 -41.87
N ALA A 403 -29.11 -1.97 -42.14
CA ALA A 403 -29.89 -1.11 -43.03
C ALA A 403 -29.87 -1.59 -44.49
N ILE A 404 -28.73 -2.09 -44.99
CA ILE A 404 -28.60 -2.61 -46.35
C ILE A 404 -29.42 -3.90 -46.53
N VAL A 405 -29.42 -4.80 -45.52
CA VAL A 405 -30.22 -6.03 -45.55
C VAL A 405 -31.73 -5.72 -45.47
N ALA A 406 -32.13 -4.74 -44.64
CA ALA A 406 -33.52 -4.29 -44.56
C ALA A 406 -34.01 -3.63 -45.86
N TRP A 407 -33.16 -2.88 -46.55
CA TRP A 407 -33.50 -2.24 -47.83
C TRP A 407 -33.62 -3.27 -48.97
N ALA A 408 -32.72 -4.25 -49.03
CA ALA A 408 -32.78 -5.34 -50.01
C ALA A 408 -34.02 -6.23 -49.82
N ALA A 409 -34.49 -6.42 -48.58
CA ALA A 409 -35.72 -7.15 -48.29
C ALA A 409 -37.00 -6.38 -48.68
N CYS A 410 -37.02 -5.05 -48.54
CA CYS A 410 -38.14 -4.22 -48.98
C CYS A 410 -38.24 -4.13 -50.51
N CYS A 411 -37.12 -4.06 -51.22
CA CYS A 411 -37.10 -3.94 -52.69
C CYS A 411 -37.53 -5.22 -53.43
N ARG A 412 -37.59 -6.38 -52.75
CA ARG A 412 -38.08 -7.65 -53.33
C ARG A 412 -39.59 -7.88 -53.22
N ARG A 413 -40.33 -7.04 -52.49
CA ARG A 413 -41.80 -7.17 -52.35
C ARG A 413 -42.62 -6.31 -53.31
N VAL A 414 -41.97 -5.58 -54.23
CA VAL A 414 -42.64 -4.79 -55.26
C VAL A 414 -42.17 -5.25 -56.64
N ARG A 415 -42.59 -6.44 -57.06
CA ARG A 415 -42.71 -6.87 -58.46
C ARG A 415 -43.82 -7.89 -58.59
#